data_AF-A0A7C7YFW9-F1
#
_entry.id   AF-A0A7C7YFW9-F1
#
_cell.length_a   1.000
_cell.length_b   1.000
_cell.length_c   1.000
_cell.angle_alpha   90.00
_cell.angle_beta   90.00
_cell.angle_gamma   90.00
#
_symmetry.space_group_name_H-M   'P 1'
#
loop_
_entity.id
_entity.type
_entity.pdbx_description
1 polymer ?
#
loop_
_entity_poly.entity_id
_entity_poly.type
_entity_poly.pdbx_seq_one_letter_code
_entity_poly.pdbx_strand_id
1 'polypeptide(L)'
;MNPSAAHIVGVGESAYTRWGKIGDVTEHALACQAIARAVDDAGLSMDDVDGLASFAEDRNEAIFLAAELGLPALRFGNMVWMPGGGGGCAAVSNAAMAVETGQAEVVVVYRSLCQGQFFRFGSGGVSVDAQAEPPVPSLQQANSLLLASMGFAMPYGLLMAAAAYALPTRRHMHLYGTTSSSVFWR
;
A
#
# COMPACT_ATOMS: atom_id res chain seq x y z
N MET A 1 -3.62 -30.84 -12.86
CA MET A 1 -3.61 -29.76 -11.86
C MET A 1 -4.90 -29.87 -11.08
N ASN A 2 -4.84 -29.96 -9.75
CA ASN A 2 -6.04 -29.76 -8.94
C ASN A 2 -6.53 -28.32 -9.17
N PRO A 3 -7.84 -28.07 -9.20
CA PRO A 3 -8.36 -26.71 -9.22
C PRO A 3 -7.85 -25.94 -7.99
N SER A 4 -7.52 -24.66 -8.18
CA SER A 4 -7.17 -23.73 -7.10
C SER A 4 -8.35 -23.61 -6.15
N ALA A 5 -8.10 -23.72 -4.85
CA ALA A 5 -9.09 -23.52 -3.79
C ALA A 5 -9.35 -22.03 -3.49
N ALA A 6 -8.40 -21.14 -3.82
CA ALA A 6 -8.54 -19.71 -3.58
C ALA A 6 -9.37 -19.00 -4.67
N HIS A 7 -10.37 -18.26 -4.24
CA HIS A 7 -11.24 -17.46 -5.12
C HIS A 7 -11.44 -16.05 -4.56
N ILE A 8 -11.54 -15.05 -5.45
CA ILE A 8 -12.00 -13.72 -5.09
C ILE A 8 -13.53 -13.74 -5.15
N VAL A 9 -14.19 -13.54 -4.02
CA VAL A 9 -15.64 -13.67 -3.87
C VAL A 9 -16.35 -12.36 -3.53
N GLY A 10 -15.61 -11.31 -3.17
CA GLY A 10 -16.18 -9.99 -2.90
C GLY A 10 -15.15 -8.86 -2.99
N VAL A 11 -15.63 -7.65 -3.24
CA VAL A 11 -14.84 -6.42 -3.32
C VAL A 11 -15.53 -5.27 -2.59
N GLY A 12 -14.73 -4.37 -2.01
CA GLY A 12 -15.26 -3.25 -1.24
C GLY A 12 -14.34 -2.05 -1.31
N GLU A 13 -14.92 -0.88 -1.50
CA GLU A 13 -14.22 0.40 -1.54
C GLU A 13 -14.86 1.40 -0.57
N SER A 14 -14.04 2.30 -0.02
CA SER A 14 -14.52 3.49 0.67
C SER A 14 -14.62 4.68 -0.31
N ALA A 15 -15.12 5.82 0.14
CA ALA A 15 -15.25 6.99 -0.73
C ALA A 15 -13.88 7.53 -1.17
N TYR A 16 -13.67 7.68 -2.48
CA TYR A 16 -12.48 8.33 -3.02
C TYR A 16 -12.64 9.85 -3.08
N THR A 17 -11.66 10.57 -2.56
CA THR A 17 -11.63 12.03 -2.65
C THR A 17 -10.24 12.53 -3.04
N ARG A 18 -10.16 13.81 -3.42
CA ARG A 18 -8.87 14.47 -3.62
C ARG A 18 -8.14 14.61 -2.27
N TRP A 19 -6.81 14.68 -2.33
CA TRP A 19 -5.98 14.91 -1.15
C TRP A 19 -6.51 16.05 -0.26
N GLY A 20 -6.58 15.81 1.05
CA GLY A 20 -7.01 16.79 2.04
C GLY A 20 -8.54 17.03 2.11
N LYS A 21 -9.36 16.21 1.44
CA LYS A 21 -10.83 16.38 1.41
C LYS A 21 -11.61 15.46 2.35
N ILE A 22 -10.96 14.49 2.99
CA ILE A 22 -11.55 13.70 4.09
C ILE A 22 -10.98 14.23 5.41
N GLY A 23 -11.84 14.80 6.25
CA GLY A 23 -11.47 15.35 7.56
C GLY A 23 -12.37 14.90 8.70
N ASP A 24 -13.49 14.26 8.39
CA ASP A 24 -14.54 13.82 9.28
C ASP A 24 -14.50 12.30 9.59
N VAL A 25 -13.77 11.53 8.78
CA VAL A 25 -13.60 10.07 8.94
C VAL A 25 -12.12 9.73 8.94
N THR A 26 -11.66 8.90 9.88
CA THR A 26 -10.25 8.50 9.99
C THR A 26 -9.85 7.52 8.89
N GLU A 27 -8.56 7.46 8.54
CA GLU A 27 -8.04 6.40 7.68
C GLU A 27 -8.41 4.99 8.15
N HIS A 28 -8.41 4.78 9.47
CA HIS A 28 -8.79 3.52 10.08
C HIS A 28 -10.26 3.18 9.83
N ALA A 29 -11.16 4.13 10.05
CA ALA A 29 -12.57 3.93 9.77
C ALA A 29 -12.84 3.67 8.28
N LEU A 30 -12.08 4.29 7.37
CA LEU A 30 -12.15 3.98 5.94
C LEU A 30 -11.71 2.54 5.63
N ALA A 31 -10.70 2.02 6.35
CA ALA A 31 -10.27 0.62 6.24
C ALA A 31 -11.41 -0.32 6.67
N CYS A 32 -11.99 -0.09 7.86
CA CYS A 32 -13.10 -0.88 8.38
C CYS A 32 -14.32 -0.85 7.43
N GLN A 33 -14.66 0.32 6.88
CA GLN A 33 -15.76 0.46 5.91
C GLN A 33 -15.51 -0.36 4.63
N ALA A 34 -14.29 -0.30 4.07
CA ALA A 34 -13.95 -1.05 2.87
C ALA A 34 -13.97 -2.56 3.11
N ILE A 35 -13.44 -3.02 4.26
CA ILE A 35 -13.45 -4.42 4.67
C ILE A 35 -14.89 -4.93 4.85
N ALA A 36 -15.72 -4.20 5.59
CA ALA A 36 -17.11 -4.57 5.82
C ALA A 36 -17.90 -4.69 4.50
N ARG A 37 -17.69 -3.76 3.56
CA ARG A 37 -18.32 -3.82 2.23
C ARG A 37 -17.84 -5.00 1.39
N ALA A 38 -16.55 -5.33 1.45
CA ALA A 38 -16.01 -6.47 0.70
C ALA A 38 -16.57 -7.81 1.18
N VAL A 39 -16.82 -7.93 2.49
CA VAL A 39 -17.39 -9.14 3.07
C VAL A 39 -18.90 -9.22 2.84
N ASP A 40 -19.62 -8.08 2.90
CA ASP A 40 -21.03 -8.01 2.51
C ASP A 40 -21.24 -8.37 1.03
N ASP A 41 -20.38 -7.88 0.12
CA ASP A 41 -20.39 -8.24 -1.32
C ASP A 41 -20.14 -9.73 -1.55
N ALA A 42 -19.34 -10.38 -0.69
CA ALA A 42 -19.14 -11.81 -0.70
C ALA A 42 -20.34 -12.63 -0.16
N GLY A 43 -21.35 -11.97 0.42
CA GLY A 43 -22.46 -12.62 1.10
C GLY A 43 -22.05 -13.35 2.39
N LEU A 44 -20.94 -12.92 3.00
CA LEU A 44 -20.37 -13.47 4.22
C LEU A 44 -20.59 -12.52 5.40
N SER A 45 -20.24 -12.99 6.59
CA SER A 45 -20.23 -12.20 7.82
C SER A 45 -18.79 -11.97 8.32
N MET A 46 -18.58 -11.00 9.23
CA MET A 46 -17.27 -10.82 9.87
C MET A 46 -16.81 -12.07 10.66
N ASP A 47 -17.75 -12.90 11.12
CA ASP A 47 -17.44 -14.13 11.84
C ASP A 47 -16.77 -15.19 10.94
N ASP A 48 -16.98 -15.09 9.62
CA ASP A 48 -16.37 -15.98 8.64
C ASP A 48 -14.91 -15.60 8.36
N VAL A 49 -14.49 -14.36 8.64
CA VAL A 49 -13.15 -13.86 8.33
C VAL A 49 -12.14 -14.32 9.37
N ASP A 50 -11.11 -15.05 8.91
CA ASP A 50 -10.02 -15.53 9.76
C ASP A 50 -8.63 -15.10 9.29
N GLY A 51 -8.54 -14.29 8.23
CA GLY A 51 -7.27 -13.74 7.75
C GLY A 51 -7.34 -12.29 7.26
N LEU A 52 -6.24 -11.57 7.45
CA LEU A 52 -6.07 -10.17 7.03
C LEU A 52 -4.69 -9.98 6.38
N ALA A 53 -4.67 -9.47 5.15
CA ALA A 53 -3.46 -9.23 4.37
C ALA A 53 -3.37 -7.78 3.85
N SER A 54 -2.19 -7.16 3.95
CA SER A 54 -1.97 -5.79 3.47
C SER A 54 -0.60 -5.59 2.82
N PHE A 55 -0.30 -4.35 2.39
CA PHE A 55 0.92 -3.99 1.67
C PHE A 55 1.31 -2.51 1.85
N ALA A 56 2.54 -2.18 1.46
CA ALA A 56 3.07 -0.81 1.38
C ALA A 56 2.87 -0.01 2.68
N GLU A 57 3.29 -0.62 3.79
CA GLU A 57 3.32 -0.01 5.13
C GLU A 57 1.96 0.60 5.48
N ASP A 58 0.89 -0.17 5.28
CA ASP A 58 -0.41 0.20 5.79
C ASP A 58 -0.33 0.34 7.32
N ARG A 59 -0.97 1.39 7.84
CA ARG A 59 -0.93 1.74 9.26
C ARG A 59 -1.97 0.98 10.08
N ASN A 60 -2.90 0.31 9.41
CA ASN A 60 -3.96 -0.44 10.05
C ASN A 60 -3.47 -1.88 10.18
N GLU A 61 -2.81 -2.20 11.29
CA GLU A 61 -2.29 -3.56 11.48
C GLU A 61 -3.43 -4.57 11.66
N ALA A 62 -3.22 -5.78 11.12
CA ALA A 62 -4.21 -6.85 11.12
C ALA A 62 -4.77 -7.17 12.52
N ILE A 63 -3.93 -7.17 13.56
CA ILE A 63 -4.36 -7.52 14.92
C ILE A 63 -5.36 -6.51 15.50
N PHE A 64 -5.16 -5.21 15.24
CA PHE A 64 -6.06 -4.17 15.73
C PHE A 64 -7.34 -4.11 14.90
N LEU A 65 -7.24 -4.29 13.57
CA LEU A 65 -8.42 -4.40 12.71
C LEU A 65 -9.29 -5.61 13.08
N ALA A 66 -8.68 -6.75 13.37
CA ALA A 66 -9.41 -7.94 13.80
C ALA A 66 -10.23 -7.67 15.08
N ALA A 67 -9.63 -6.97 16.05
CA ALA A 67 -10.32 -6.59 17.27
C ALA A 67 -11.45 -5.58 17.02
N GLU A 68 -11.22 -4.55 16.21
CA GLU A 68 -12.20 -3.51 15.89
C GLU A 68 -13.40 -4.06 15.10
N LEU A 69 -13.14 -4.96 14.15
CA LEU A 69 -14.16 -5.60 13.32
C LEU A 69 -14.87 -6.78 14.01
N GLY A 70 -14.39 -7.17 15.20
CA GLY A 70 -14.99 -8.24 16.00
C GLY A 70 -14.74 -9.65 15.46
N LEU A 71 -13.62 -9.89 14.77
CA LEU A 71 -13.28 -11.23 14.28
C LEU A 71 -13.14 -12.21 15.46
N PRO A 72 -13.75 -13.40 15.39
CA PRO A 72 -13.70 -14.38 16.47
C PRO A 72 -12.29 -14.99 16.63
N ALA A 73 -11.53 -15.10 15.54
CA ALA A 73 -10.15 -15.56 15.55
C ALA A 73 -9.37 -15.02 14.34
N LEU A 74 -8.19 -14.44 14.57
CA LEU A 74 -7.26 -14.07 13.50
C LEU A 74 -6.21 -15.19 13.34
N ARG A 75 -6.40 -16.05 12.33
CA ARG A 75 -5.51 -17.18 12.02
C ARG A 75 -4.35 -16.79 11.11
N PHE A 76 -4.55 -15.79 10.26
CA PHE A 76 -3.52 -15.27 9.36
C PHE A 76 -3.45 -13.74 9.38
N GLY A 77 -2.27 -13.20 9.68
CA GLY A 77 -1.98 -11.76 9.59
C GLY A 77 -0.71 -11.54 8.80
N ASN A 78 -0.78 -10.81 7.69
CA ASN A 78 0.38 -10.55 6.86
C ASN A 78 0.41 -9.13 6.31
N MET A 79 1.61 -8.56 6.23
CA MET A 79 1.90 -7.43 5.36
C MET A 79 3.09 -7.78 4.48
N VAL A 80 2.92 -7.62 3.17
CA VAL A 80 4.02 -7.83 2.23
C VAL A 80 4.95 -6.62 2.21
N TRP A 81 6.26 -6.87 2.31
CA TRP A 81 7.28 -5.83 2.29
C TRP A 81 7.60 -5.41 0.84
N MET A 82 6.64 -4.73 0.22
CA MET A 82 6.78 -4.14 -1.11
C MET A 82 6.21 -2.72 -1.10
N PRO A 83 7.04 -1.68 -1.37
CA PRO A 83 6.61 -0.30 -1.30
C PRO A 83 5.72 0.10 -2.49
N GLY A 84 4.94 1.16 -2.31
CA GLY A 84 4.10 1.75 -3.35
C GLY A 84 2.98 0.84 -3.85
N GLY A 85 2.48 1.07 -5.06
CA GLY A 85 1.32 0.34 -5.61
C GLY A 85 1.61 -1.11 -5.99
N GLY A 86 2.88 -1.52 -6.11
CA GLY A 86 3.26 -2.87 -6.54
C GLY A 86 2.93 -3.97 -5.54
N GLY A 87 2.67 -3.62 -4.28
CA GLY A 87 2.39 -4.58 -3.22
C GLY A 87 0.99 -5.22 -3.27
N GLY A 88 0.03 -4.63 -3.99
CA GLY A 88 -1.36 -5.13 -4.02
C GLY A 88 -1.46 -6.57 -4.52
N CYS A 89 -0.86 -6.89 -5.68
CA CYS A 89 -0.86 -8.24 -6.21
C CYS A 89 -0.11 -9.23 -5.30
N ALA A 90 0.94 -8.77 -4.60
CA ALA A 90 1.70 -9.62 -3.70
C ALA A 90 0.92 -9.92 -2.41
N ALA A 91 0.12 -8.97 -1.90
CA ALA A 91 -0.80 -9.22 -0.78
C ALA A 91 -1.90 -10.22 -1.17
N VAL A 92 -2.46 -10.11 -2.37
CA VAL A 92 -3.39 -11.11 -2.92
C VAL A 92 -2.72 -12.47 -3.06
N SER A 93 -1.48 -12.53 -3.53
CA SER A 93 -0.71 -13.78 -3.60
C SER A 93 -0.52 -14.41 -2.21
N ASN A 94 -0.23 -13.61 -1.18
CA ASN A 94 -0.09 -14.10 0.19
C ASN A 94 -1.41 -14.64 0.76
N ALA A 95 -2.52 -13.94 0.49
CA ALA A 95 -3.85 -14.42 0.86
C ALA A 95 -4.20 -15.74 0.16
N ALA A 96 -3.95 -15.84 -1.15
CA ALA A 96 -4.17 -17.08 -1.89
C ALA A 96 -3.32 -18.23 -1.33
N MET A 97 -2.04 -18.01 -1.03
CA MET A 97 -1.20 -19.02 -0.38
C MET A 97 -1.75 -19.46 0.97
N ALA A 98 -2.25 -18.53 1.80
CA ALA A 98 -2.83 -18.86 3.09
C ALA A 98 -4.07 -19.77 2.95
N VAL A 99 -4.92 -19.49 1.95
CA VAL A 99 -6.10 -20.32 1.64
C VAL A 99 -5.69 -21.69 1.09
N GLU A 100 -4.84 -21.73 0.06
CA GLU A 100 -4.40 -22.99 -0.57
C GLU A 100 -3.65 -23.92 0.39
N THR A 101 -3.01 -23.37 1.42
CA THR A 101 -2.27 -24.15 2.43
C THR A 101 -3.08 -24.42 3.71
N GLY A 102 -4.33 -23.97 3.78
CA GLY A 102 -5.20 -24.17 4.94
C GLY A 102 -4.81 -23.36 6.19
N GLN A 103 -3.97 -22.32 6.04
CA GLN A 103 -3.64 -21.39 7.12
C GLN A 103 -4.83 -20.49 7.49
N ALA A 104 -5.67 -20.16 6.51
CA ALA A 104 -6.91 -19.40 6.69
C ALA A 104 -7.96 -19.86 5.66
N GLU A 105 -9.24 -19.62 5.93
CA GLU A 105 -10.36 -19.94 5.03
C GLU A 105 -10.86 -18.70 4.28
N VAL A 106 -10.97 -17.55 4.98
CA VAL A 106 -11.46 -16.29 4.42
C VAL A 106 -10.48 -15.18 4.78
N VAL A 107 -9.74 -14.71 3.78
CA VAL A 107 -8.71 -13.68 3.93
C VAL A 107 -9.15 -12.39 3.24
N VAL A 108 -9.23 -11.29 3.98
CA VAL A 108 -9.45 -9.96 3.39
C VAL A 108 -8.12 -9.30 3.07
N VAL A 109 -7.93 -8.92 1.81
CA VAL A 109 -6.80 -8.10 1.36
C VAL A 109 -7.23 -6.64 1.36
N TYR A 110 -6.54 -5.78 2.11
CA TYR A 110 -6.95 -4.38 2.26
C TYR A 110 -5.79 -3.39 2.10
N ARG A 111 -6.16 -2.17 1.72
CA ARG A 111 -5.32 -0.97 1.84
C ARG A 111 -6.22 0.22 2.15
N SER A 112 -5.81 1.04 3.11
CA SER A 112 -6.47 2.32 3.40
C SER A 112 -5.48 3.46 3.48
N LEU A 113 -5.69 4.51 2.67
CA LEU A 113 -4.79 5.65 2.59
C LEU A 113 -5.57 6.97 2.54
N CYS A 114 -5.51 7.72 3.63
CA CYS A 114 -5.96 9.10 3.77
C CYS A 114 -4.76 10.03 4.04
N GLN A 115 -3.99 10.31 2.98
CA GLN A 115 -2.79 11.15 3.08
C GLN A 115 -3.02 12.56 3.64
N GLY A 116 -4.26 13.08 3.55
CA GLY A 116 -4.60 14.40 4.09
C GLY A 116 -4.48 14.48 5.62
N GLN A 117 -4.59 13.34 6.31
CA GLN A 117 -4.42 13.23 7.76
C GLN A 117 -2.95 13.03 8.17
N PHE A 118 -2.05 12.87 7.19
CA PHE A 118 -0.65 12.55 7.41
C PHE A 118 0.22 13.34 6.42
N PHE A 119 1.10 12.67 5.68
CA PHE A 119 1.95 13.28 4.68
C PHE A 119 1.49 12.95 3.26
N ARG A 120 1.80 13.84 2.33
CA ARG A 120 1.53 13.68 0.90
C ARG A 120 2.67 12.90 0.24
N PHE A 121 2.39 11.73 -0.34
CA PHE A 121 3.42 11.06 -1.15
C PHE A 121 3.86 11.96 -2.30
N GLY A 122 5.17 11.95 -2.56
CA GLY A 122 5.79 12.77 -3.61
C GLY A 122 6.20 14.19 -3.18
N SER A 123 5.97 14.62 -1.93
CA SER A 123 6.47 15.91 -1.43
C SER A 123 7.95 15.92 -1.03
N GLY A 124 8.67 14.79 -1.20
CA GLY A 124 10.07 14.66 -0.80
C GLY A 124 10.27 14.39 0.70
N GLY A 125 9.22 14.02 1.44
CA GLY A 125 9.32 13.64 2.86
C GLY A 125 9.53 14.81 3.82
N VAL A 126 9.50 16.05 3.33
CA VAL A 126 9.61 17.27 4.15
C VAL A 126 8.21 17.69 4.58
N SER A 127 7.94 17.74 5.88
CA SER A 127 6.75 18.42 6.39
C SER A 127 6.92 19.92 6.18
N VAL A 128 5.82 20.63 5.89
CA VAL A 128 5.83 22.09 5.68
C VAL A 128 6.41 22.87 6.87
N ASP A 129 6.49 22.24 8.04
CA ASP A 129 6.97 22.83 9.30
C ASP A 129 8.35 22.29 9.75
N ALA A 130 9.02 21.45 8.97
CA ALA A 130 10.33 20.88 9.34
C ALA A 130 11.46 21.92 9.27
N GLN A 131 11.79 22.51 10.42
CA GLN A 131 13.05 23.22 10.66
C GLN A 131 14.15 22.21 11.04
N ALA A 132 14.78 21.58 10.05
CA ALA A 132 16.13 21.04 10.16
C ALA A 132 16.63 20.63 8.76
N GLU A 133 17.79 21.11 8.35
CA GLU A 133 18.55 20.45 7.27
C GLU A 133 19.00 19.09 7.82
N PRO A 134 18.46 17.95 7.34
CA PRO A 134 19.00 16.67 7.73
C PRO A 134 20.42 16.58 7.15
N PRO A 135 21.43 16.15 7.92
CA PRO A 135 22.78 15.96 7.38
C PRO A 135 22.70 15.03 6.17
N VAL A 136 23.44 15.39 5.11
CA VAL A 136 23.49 14.57 3.88
C VAL A 136 23.91 13.15 4.28
N PRO A 137 23.07 12.12 4.06
CA PRO A 137 23.43 10.77 4.46
C PRO A 137 24.66 10.34 3.69
N SER A 138 25.80 10.20 4.37
CA SER A 138 26.95 9.51 3.79
C SER A 138 26.70 8.01 3.88
N LEU A 139 27.13 7.25 2.86
CA LEU A 139 27.04 5.79 2.85
C LEU A 139 27.61 5.16 4.13
N GLN A 140 28.66 5.76 4.69
CA GLN A 140 29.34 5.31 5.92
C GLN A 140 28.52 5.53 7.20
N GLN A 141 27.48 6.35 7.16
CA GLN A 141 26.60 6.65 8.31
C GLN A 141 25.20 6.05 8.15
N ALA A 142 24.91 5.36 7.04
CA ALA A 142 23.62 4.74 6.81
C ALA A 142 23.42 3.53 7.74
N ASN A 143 22.39 3.60 8.60
CA ASN A 143 21.98 2.49 9.47
C ASN A 143 20.86 1.63 8.86
N SER A 144 20.45 1.90 7.62
CA SER A 144 19.51 1.07 6.87
C SER A 144 19.83 1.12 5.37
N LEU A 145 19.40 0.08 4.64
CA LEU A 145 19.51 0.06 3.18
C LEU A 145 18.75 1.22 2.52
N LEU A 146 17.62 1.63 3.11
CA LEU A 146 16.87 2.79 2.64
C LEU A 146 17.71 4.07 2.76
N LEU A 147 18.30 4.36 3.93
CA LEU A 147 19.17 5.52 4.09
C LEU A 147 20.39 5.48 3.17
N ALA A 148 21.00 4.30 2.99
CA ALA A 148 22.13 4.12 2.07
C ALA A 148 21.72 4.45 0.63
N SER A 149 20.55 3.99 0.19
CA SER A 149 20.00 4.28 -1.14
C SER A 149 19.68 5.77 -1.31
N MET A 150 19.16 6.42 -0.26
CA MET A 150 18.87 7.84 -0.26
C MET A 150 20.15 8.69 -0.36
N GLY A 151 21.29 8.25 0.19
CA GLY A 151 22.58 8.93 0.02
C GLY A 151 23.02 9.12 -1.44
N PHE A 152 22.55 8.27 -2.36
CA PHE A 152 22.80 8.40 -3.79
C PHE A 152 21.75 9.22 -4.54
N ALA A 153 20.60 9.49 -3.93
CA ALA A 153 19.46 10.15 -4.56
C ALA A 153 19.27 11.58 -4.06
N MET A 154 19.32 11.78 -2.74
CA MET A 154 19.07 13.05 -2.06
C MET A 154 19.99 14.19 -2.53
N PRO A 155 21.34 14.02 -2.62
CA PRO A 155 22.23 15.12 -3.00
C PRO A 155 21.99 15.64 -4.41
N TYR A 156 21.35 14.83 -5.27
CA TYR A 156 21.04 15.15 -6.65
C TYR A 156 19.57 15.54 -6.87
N GLY A 157 18.82 15.77 -5.79
CA GLY A 157 17.42 16.23 -5.85
C GLY A 157 16.42 15.15 -6.26
N LEU A 158 16.80 13.86 -6.26
CA LEU A 158 15.92 12.74 -6.62
C LEU A 158 15.05 12.31 -5.43
N LEU A 159 14.19 13.22 -4.98
CA LEU A 159 13.39 13.09 -3.75
C LEU A 159 11.93 12.70 -3.99
N MET A 160 11.43 13.04 -5.17
CA MET A 160 10.03 12.92 -5.53
C MET A 160 9.81 11.74 -6.48
N ALA A 161 8.72 11.00 -6.29
CA ALA A 161 8.39 9.85 -7.12
C ALA A 161 8.39 10.19 -8.63
N ALA A 162 7.87 11.37 -9.00
CA ALA A 162 7.89 11.83 -10.38
C ALA A 162 9.30 11.90 -10.98
N ALA A 163 10.28 12.39 -10.23
CA ALA A 163 11.67 12.46 -10.69
C ALA A 163 12.30 11.05 -10.76
N ALA A 164 12.00 10.18 -9.79
CA ALA A 164 12.45 8.79 -9.79
C ALA A 164 11.93 8.02 -11.02
N TYR A 165 10.69 8.26 -11.46
CA TYR A 165 10.12 7.66 -12.67
C TYR A 165 10.52 8.38 -13.96
N ALA A 166 10.93 9.65 -13.91
CA ALA A 166 11.34 10.41 -15.10
C ALA A 166 12.59 9.80 -15.78
N LEU A 167 13.57 9.34 -14.99
CA LEU A 167 14.80 8.72 -15.51
C LEU A 167 14.54 7.42 -16.31
N PRO A 168 13.85 6.39 -15.76
CA PRO A 168 13.52 5.19 -16.52
C PRO A 168 12.56 5.49 -17.69
N THR A 169 11.62 6.43 -17.52
CA THR A 169 10.74 6.87 -18.62
C THR A 169 11.55 7.47 -19.76
N ARG A 170 12.53 8.35 -19.48
CA ARG A 170 13.40 8.93 -20.50
C ARG A 170 14.27 7.88 -21.17
N ARG A 171 14.77 6.90 -20.40
CA ARG A 171 15.50 5.75 -20.95
C ARG A 171 14.64 4.92 -21.88
N HIS A 172 13.37 4.69 -21.52
CA HIS A 172 12.41 4.00 -22.37
C HIS A 172 12.18 4.77 -23.69
N MET A 173 11.99 6.09 -23.62
CA MET A 173 11.87 6.94 -24.82
C MET A 173 13.11 6.86 -25.73
N HIS A 174 14.31 6.80 -25.16
CA HIS A 174 15.54 6.65 -25.93
C HIS A 174 15.68 5.26 -26.57
N LEU A 175 15.31 4.19 -25.87
CA LEU A 175 15.47 2.81 -26.35
C LEU A 175 14.39 2.38 -27.36
N TYR A 176 13.15 2.82 -27.14
CA TYR A 176 11.98 2.30 -27.87
C TYR A 176 11.28 3.37 -28.71
N GLY A 177 11.80 4.59 -28.76
CA GLY A 177 11.25 5.67 -29.58
C GLY A 177 9.89 6.20 -29.11
N THR A 178 9.38 5.79 -27.94
CA THR A 178 8.17 6.39 -27.36
C THR A 178 8.38 7.87 -27.12
N THR A 179 7.35 8.68 -27.35
CA THR A 179 7.43 10.14 -27.21
C THR A 179 6.52 10.63 -26.09
N SER A 180 6.63 11.91 -25.71
CA SER A 180 5.73 12.50 -24.71
C SER A 180 4.26 12.45 -25.16
N SER A 181 3.96 12.60 -26.45
CA SER A 181 2.59 12.46 -26.98
C SER A 181 2.09 11.01 -26.97
N SER A 182 2.99 10.03 -26.93
CA SER A 182 2.65 8.62 -26.71
C SER A 182 2.24 8.32 -25.26
N VAL A 183 2.52 9.22 -24.32
CA VAL A 183 2.25 9.07 -22.87
C VAL A 183 1.14 10.02 -22.41
N PHE A 184 1.10 11.22 -22.97
CA PHE A 184 0.14 12.27 -22.65
C PHE A 184 -0.71 12.59 -23.86
N TRP A 185 -1.93 12.06 -23.86
CA TRP A 185 -2.98 12.47 -24.78
C TRP A 185 -3.48 13.86 -24.33
N ARG A 186 -3.41 14.85 -25.23
CA ARG A 186 -4.05 16.16 -25.05
C ARG A 186 -5.49 16.11 -25.51
#